data_AF-A0A453D457-F1
#
_entry.id   AF-A0A453D457-F1
#
_cell.length_a   1.000
_cell.length_b   1.000
_cell.length_c   1.000
_cell.angle_alpha   90.00
_cell.angle_beta   90.00
_cell.angle_gamma   90.00
#
_symmetry.space_group_name_H-M   'P 1'
#
loop_
_entity.id
_entity.type
_entity.pdbx_description
1 polymer ?
#
loop_
_entity_poly.entity_id
_entity_poly.type
_entity_poly.pdbx_seq_one_letter_code
_entity_poly.pdbx_strand_id
1 'polypeptide(L)'
;HADKDTDEVYAQMTLQPVNSETDVFPIPSLGSYAKSKHPAEYFCKNLTASDTSTHGGFSVPRRAAEKLFPQLDYSMQPPNQELIVRDLHDNMWTFRHIYRGRVECCLTCF
;
A
#
# COMPACT_ATOMS: atom_id res chain seq x y z
N HIS A 1 -2.66 -8.78 -11.32
CA HIS A 1 -3.88 -8.10 -11.79
C HIS A 1 -4.77 -7.83 -10.58
N ALA A 2 -5.65 -6.85 -10.67
CA ALA A 2 -6.65 -6.56 -9.65
C ALA A 2 -7.97 -6.21 -10.35
N ASP A 3 -9.09 -6.66 -9.79
CA ASP A 3 -10.41 -6.25 -10.24
C ASP A 3 -10.69 -4.79 -9.86
N LYS A 4 -11.24 -3.99 -10.79
CA LYS A 4 -11.38 -2.53 -10.62
C LYS A 4 -12.47 -2.11 -9.65
N ASP A 5 -13.48 -2.96 -9.45
CA ASP A 5 -14.65 -2.62 -8.64
C ASP A 5 -14.55 -3.23 -7.23
N THR A 6 -13.86 -4.36 -7.10
CA THR A 6 -13.77 -5.13 -5.84
C THR A 6 -12.39 -5.15 -5.20
N ASP A 7 -11.36 -4.65 -5.89
CA ASP A 7 -9.95 -4.73 -5.50
C ASP A 7 -9.40 -6.16 -5.31
N GLU A 8 -10.10 -7.18 -5.80
CA GLU A 8 -9.65 -8.57 -5.71
C GLU A 8 -8.36 -8.79 -6.53
N VAL A 9 -7.27 -9.17 -5.87
CA VAL A 9 -5.97 -9.40 -6.50
C VAL A 9 -5.79 -10.85 -6.97
N TYR A 10 -5.29 -11.02 -8.19
CA TYR A 10 -5.03 -12.34 -8.77
C TYR A 10 -3.81 -12.37 -9.69
N ALA A 11 -3.28 -13.58 -9.87
CA ALA A 11 -2.20 -13.87 -10.80
C ALA A 11 -2.69 -14.87 -11.85
N GLN A 12 -2.29 -14.66 -13.10
CA GLN A 12 -2.51 -15.62 -14.16
C GLN A 12 -1.23 -16.46 -14.32
N MET A 13 -1.37 -17.77 -14.17
CA MET A 13 -0.28 -18.70 -14.37
C MET A 13 -0.55 -19.50 -15.63
N THR A 14 0.43 -19.55 -16.53
CA THR A 14 0.38 -20.46 -17.69
C THR A 14 1.21 -21.67 -17.34
N LEU A 15 0.55 -22.83 -17.25
CA LEU A 15 1.20 -24.10 -16.92
C LEU A 15 1.32 -24.95 -18.17
N GLN A 16 2.48 -25.55 -18.37
CA GLN A 16 2.71 -26.52 -19.43
C GLN A 16 2.87 -27.90 -18.82
N PRO A 17 2.04 -28.89 -19.21
CA PRO A 17 2.27 -30.28 -18.87
C PRO A 17 3.56 -30.77 -19.53
N VAL A 18 4.38 -31.49 -18.78
CA VAL A 18 5.65 -32.05 -19.23
C VAL A 18 5.59 -33.55 -19.00
N ASN A 19 5.79 -34.34 -20.06
CA ASN A 19 5.74 -35.81 -19.98
C ASN A 19 7.15 -36.44 -19.90
N SER A 20 8.19 -35.69 -20.26
CA SER A 20 9.58 -36.10 -20.20
C SER A 20 10.51 -34.89 -19.98
N GLU A 21 11.71 -35.11 -19.44
CA GLU A 21 12.67 -34.01 -19.21
C GLU A 21 13.10 -33.30 -20.49
N THR A 22 12.97 -33.95 -21.66
CA THR A 22 13.25 -33.32 -22.97
C THR A 22 12.20 -32.30 -23.39
N ASP A 23 11.00 -32.32 -22.79
CA ASP A 23 9.91 -31.38 -23.08
C ASP A 23 9.97 -30.12 -22.21
N VAL A 24 10.94 -30.04 -21.28
CA VAL A 24 11.12 -28.89 -20.39
C VAL A 24 11.75 -27.73 -21.15
N PHE A 25 11.05 -26.59 -21.21
CA PHE A 25 11.63 -25.38 -21.77
C PHE A 25 12.82 -24.89 -20.93
N PRO A 26 13.98 -24.59 -21.56
CA PRO A 26 15.13 -24.07 -20.83
C PRO A 26 14.80 -22.75 -20.13
N ILE A 27 15.07 -22.66 -18.82
CA ILE A 27 14.85 -21.45 -17.99
C ILE A 27 15.41 -20.16 -18.64
N PRO A 28 16.57 -20.16 -19.32
CA PRO A 28 17.07 -18.95 -19.98
C PRO A 28 16.16 -18.39 -21.09
N SER A 29 15.29 -19.23 -21.69
CA SER A 29 14.36 -18.82 -22.76
C SER A 29 13.18 -17.99 -22.27
N LEU A 30 12.90 -18.00 -20.96
CA LEU A 30 11.78 -17.28 -20.36
C LEU A 30 12.10 -15.82 -19.98
N GLY A 31 13.29 -15.30 -20.31
CA GLY A 31 13.68 -13.93 -20.02
C GLY A 31 14.07 -13.67 -18.56
N SER A 32 14.51 -12.43 -18.28
CA SER A 32 14.92 -12.01 -16.95
C SER A 32 13.71 -11.85 -16.04
N TYR A 33 13.38 -12.91 -15.28
CA TYR A 33 12.36 -12.84 -14.26
C TYR A 33 12.79 -11.87 -13.16
N ALA A 34 12.21 -10.68 -13.15
CA ALA A 34 12.20 -9.85 -11.96
C ALA A 34 11.56 -10.68 -10.85
N LYS A 35 12.35 -11.10 -9.86
CA LYS A 35 11.83 -11.79 -8.69
C LYS A 35 10.74 -10.92 -8.08
N SER A 36 9.54 -11.47 -7.93
CA SER A 36 8.49 -10.84 -7.12
C SER A 36 9.05 -10.69 -5.70
N LYS A 37 9.31 -9.45 -5.30
CA LYS A 37 9.76 -9.10 -3.95
C LYS A 37 8.71 -8.22 -3.32
N HIS A 38 8.35 -8.53 -2.09
CA HIS A 38 7.51 -7.65 -1.30
C HIS A 38 8.23 -6.31 -1.05
N PRO A 39 7.48 -5.19 -0.96
CA PRO A 39 8.03 -3.92 -0.52
C PRO A 39 8.70 -4.08 0.84
N ALA A 40 9.89 -3.48 1.02
CA ALA A 40 10.59 -3.54 2.29
C ALA A 40 9.92 -2.68 3.37
N GLU A 41 9.09 -1.71 2.98
CA GLU A 41 8.44 -0.76 3.86
C GLU A 41 6.95 -0.67 3.54
N TYR A 42 6.13 -1.13 4.47
CA TYR A 42 4.67 -1.06 4.40
C TYR A 42 4.09 -1.11 5.81
N PHE A 43 2.80 -0.81 5.93
CA PHE A 43 2.01 -1.12 7.12
C PHE A 43 0.63 -1.61 6.69
N CYS A 44 0.03 -2.45 7.51
CA CYS A 44 -1.36 -2.89 7.35
C CYS A 44 -2.11 -2.58 8.65
N LYS A 45 -3.35 -2.12 8.52
CA LYS A 45 -4.22 -1.82 9.66
C LYS A 45 -5.62 -2.30 9.37
N ASN A 46 -6.20 -3.04 10.31
CA ASN A 46 -7.63 -3.33 10.31
C ASN A 46 -8.38 -2.04 10.65
N LEU A 47 -9.31 -1.63 9.78
CA LEU A 47 -10.12 -0.44 10.00
C LEU A 47 -11.00 -0.63 11.24
N THR A 48 -10.97 0.36 12.12
CA THR A 48 -11.85 0.44 13.29
C THR A 48 -13.13 1.20 12.95
N ALA A 49 -14.16 1.08 13.79
CA ALA A 49 -15.43 1.80 13.58
C ALA A 49 -15.25 3.33 13.48
N SER A 50 -14.26 3.90 14.16
CA SER A 50 -13.95 5.34 14.04
C SER A 50 -13.32 5.70 12.70
N ASP A 51 -12.52 4.80 12.10
CA ASP A 51 -11.86 5.05 10.81
C ASP A 51 -12.86 5.10 9.64
N THR A 52 -13.98 4.37 9.76
CA THR A 52 -15.03 4.30 8.73
C THR A 52 -16.22 5.23 9.01
N SER A 53 -16.21 5.93 10.13
CA SER A 53 -17.26 6.89 10.46
C SER A 53 -17.13 8.17 9.63
N THR A 54 -18.25 8.74 9.19
CA THR A 54 -18.29 9.95 8.34
C THR A 54 -17.69 11.20 8.99
N HIS A 55 -17.61 11.22 10.32
CA HIS A 55 -17.07 12.34 11.10
C HIS A 55 -15.68 12.02 11.68
N GLY A 56 -15.21 10.79 11.48
CA GLY A 56 -13.91 10.33 11.94
C GLY A 56 -12.81 10.57 10.91
N GLY A 57 -11.64 10.07 11.24
CA GLY A 57 -10.51 10.01 10.31
C GLY A 57 -9.76 8.70 10.53
N PHE A 58 -8.86 8.39 9.62
CA PHE A 58 -7.98 7.24 9.70
C PHE A 58 -6.84 7.49 10.68
N SER A 59 -6.78 6.71 11.76
CA SER A 59 -5.66 6.81 12.72
C SER A 59 -4.45 5.99 12.26
N VAL A 60 -3.32 6.63 12.00
CA VAL A 60 -2.08 5.98 11.60
C VAL A 60 -1.19 5.76 12.84
N PRO A 61 -0.69 4.53 13.07
CA PRO A 61 0.29 4.29 14.12
C PRO A 61 1.54 5.16 13.92
N ARG A 62 2.01 5.82 14.98
CA ARG A 62 3.15 6.75 14.92
C ARG A 62 4.37 6.18 14.17
N ARG A 63 4.78 4.95 14.49
CA ARG A 63 5.92 4.28 13.84
C ARG A 63 5.74 4.09 12.33
N ALA A 64 4.51 3.87 11.86
CA ALA A 64 4.22 3.74 10.44
C ALA A 64 4.29 5.10 9.75
N ALA A 65 3.71 6.15 10.35
CA ALA A 65 3.74 7.50 9.80
C ALA A 65 5.18 8.04 9.69
N GLU A 66 6.00 7.88 10.74
CA GLU A 66 7.40 8.33 10.74
C GLU A 66 8.28 7.59 9.73
N LYS A 67 7.94 6.34 9.40
CA LYS A 67 8.70 5.53 8.45
C LYS A 67 8.27 5.76 6.99
N LEU A 68 6.98 5.89 6.73
CA LEU A 68 6.43 5.82 5.38
C LEU A 68 6.05 7.17 4.77
N PHE A 69 5.77 8.18 5.61
CA PHE A 69 5.34 9.48 5.11
C PHE A 69 6.53 10.45 5.07
N PRO A 70 6.48 11.46 4.18
CA PRO A 70 7.40 12.58 4.27
C PRO A 70 7.37 13.22 5.66
N GLN A 71 8.50 13.77 6.10
CA GLN A 71 8.59 14.41 7.41
C GLN A 71 7.68 15.64 7.48
N LEU A 72 6.91 15.74 8.56
CA LEU A 72 6.07 16.91 8.83
C LEU A 72 6.92 18.10 9.29
N ASP A 73 6.49 19.30 8.90
CA ASP A 73 6.95 20.53 9.53
C ASP A 73 6.22 20.74 10.86
N TYR A 74 6.94 20.51 11.96
CA TYR A 74 6.41 20.66 13.32
C TYR A 74 6.34 22.11 13.82
N SER A 75 6.80 23.09 13.03
CA SER A 75 6.61 24.51 13.36
C SER A 75 5.18 24.99 13.10
N MET A 76 4.42 24.28 12.26
CA MET A 76 3.01 24.56 11.97
C MET A 76 2.08 24.16 13.13
N GLN A 77 0.93 24.82 13.27
CA GLN A 77 -0.10 24.49 14.27
C GLN A 77 -1.49 24.30 13.64
N PRO A 78 -2.01 23.05 13.56
CA PRO A 78 -1.32 21.78 13.78
C PRO A 78 -0.37 21.40 12.63
N PRO A 79 0.70 20.61 12.87
CA PRO A 79 1.54 20.07 11.80
C PRO A 79 0.71 19.24 10.82
N ASN A 80 0.76 19.57 9.53
CA ASN A 80 0.03 18.85 8.50
C ASN A 80 0.68 18.92 7.12
N GLN A 81 0.34 17.97 6.26
CA GLN A 81 0.74 17.91 4.86
C GLN A 81 -0.31 17.17 4.02
N GLU A 82 -0.26 17.37 2.71
CA GLU A 82 -1.02 16.57 1.75
C GLU A 82 -0.19 15.36 1.30
N LEU A 83 -0.82 14.19 1.31
CA LEU A 83 -0.27 12.96 0.78
C LEU A 83 -1.00 12.60 -0.49
N ILE A 84 -0.26 12.40 -1.57
CA ILE A 84 -0.79 11.93 -2.84
C ILE A 84 -0.34 10.47 -3.00
N VAL A 85 -1.31 9.56 -3.00
CA VAL A 85 -1.08 8.11 -3.04
C VAL A 85 -1.71 7.53 -4.30
N ARG A 86 -1.06 6.53 -4.89
CA ARG A 86 -1.58 5.79 -6.04
C ARG A 86 -2.06 4.41 -5.61
N ASP A 87 -3.25 4.00 -6.06
CA ASP A 87 -3.75 2.65 -5.83
C ASP A 87 -3.27 1.63 -6.90
N LEU A 88 -3.77 0.40 -6.84
CA LEU A 88 -3.41 -0.68 -7.78
C LEU A 88 -3.95 -0.46 -9.20
N HIS A 89 -4.88 0.47 -9.38
CA HIS A 89 -5.56 0.79 -10.64
C HIS A 89 -5.09 2.12 -11.24
N ASP A 90 -3.96 2.64 -10.76
CA ASP A 90 -3.36 3.93 -11.12
C ASP A 90 -4.21 5.16 -10.76
N ASN A 91 -5.24 5.04 -9.92
CA ASN A 91 -5.97 6.20 -9.44
C ASN A 91 -5.16 6.94 -8.37
N MET A 92 -5.21 8.27 -8.42
CA MET A 92 -4.52 9.14 -7.47
C MET A 92 -5.50 9.61 -6.40
N TRP A 93 -5.16 9.36 -5.13
CA TRP A 93 -5.92 9.74 -3.96
C TRP A 93 -5.15 10.78 -3.15
N THR A 94 -5.82 11.87 -2.78
CA THR A 94 -5.22 12.92 -1.94
C THR A 94 -5.76 12.80 -0.53
N PHE A 95 -4.87 12.72 0.45
CA PHE A 95 -5.21 12.62 1.87
C PHE A 95 -4.56 13.74 2.66
N ARG A 96 -5.24 14.24 3.69
CA ARG A 96 -4.67 15.22 4.61
C ARG A 96 -4.13 14.54 5.86
N HIS A 97 -2.80 14.48 5.97
CA HIS A 97 -2.11 13.98 7.16
C HIS A 97 -1.94 15.09 8.19
N ILE A 98 -2.46 14.92 9.40
CA ILE A 98 -2.40 15.91 10.49
C ILE A 98 -1.92 15.23 11.79
N TYR A 99 -0.89 15.80 12.41
CA TYR A 99 -0.46 15.40 13.74
C TYR A 99 -1.10 16.31 14.80
N ARG A 100 -1.81 15.72 15.77
CA ARG A 100 -2.51 16.46 16.84
C ARG A 100 -1.99 16.16 18.26
N GLY A 101 -0.79 15.58 18.38
CA GLY A 101 -0.11 15.45 19.69
C GLY A 101 -0.68 14.41 20.66
N ARG A 102 -1.66 13.58 20.26
CA ARG A 102 -2.10 12.45 21.10
C ARG A 102 -1.06 11.35 20.98
N VAL A 103 -0.55 10.88 22.11
CA VAL A 103 0.61 9.97 22.30
C VAL A 103 0.63 8.69 21.44
N GLU A 104 -0.44 8.36 20.71
CA GLU A 104 -0.58 7.11 19.96
C GLU A 104 -1.02 7.27 18.49
N CYS A 105 -1.51 8.44 18.03
CA CYS A 105 -2.15 8.53 16.71
C CYS A 105 -1.78 9.81 15.92
N CYS A 106 -1.23 9.64 14.71
CA CYS A 106 -1.38 10.62 13.64
C CYS A 106 -2.78 10.44 13.03
N LEU A 107 -3.53 11.51 12.82
CA LEU A 107 -4.84 11.43 12.16
C LEU A 107 -4.66 11.78 10.68
N THR A 108 -5.05 10.89 9.79
CA THR A 108 -5.23 11.19 8.38
C THR A 108 -6.72 11.36 8.14
N CYS A 109 -7.15 12.56 7.74
CA CYS A 109 -8.54 12.79 7.38
C CYS A 109 -8.73 12.51 5.89
N PHE A 110 -9.79 11.77 5.58
CA PHE A 110 -10.32 11.58 4.23
C PHE A 110 -11.09 12.83 3.80
#